data_AF-A0A7J8FG82-F1
#
_entry.id   AF-A0A7J8FG82-F1
#
_cell.length_a   1.000
_cell.length_b   1.000
_cell.length_c   1.000
_cell.angle_alpha   90.00
_cell.angle_beta   90.00
_cell.angle_gamma   90.00
#
_symmetry.space_group_name_H-M   'P 1'
#
loop_
_entity.id
_entity.type
_entity.pdbx_description
1 polymer ?
#
loop_
_entity_poly.entity_id
_entity_poly.type
_entity_poly.pdbx_seq_one_letter_code
_entity_poly.pdbx_strand_id
1 'polypeptide(L)'
;MALLLVSLLAFLCLGSGCHHRICHCSNRVFLCQESAVTEIPSDLPRNVVELRFVLTKLRVIPKGAFSGFGDLEKIEISQNDVLEVIEANVFSDLPKLHEIRIEKANNLLYIDPDAFRNLPNLRYL
;
A
#
# COMPACT_ATOMS: atom_id res chain seq x y z
N MET A 1 6.54 39.70 -25.75
CA MET A 1 6.12 39.77 -24.32
C MET A 1 5.16 38.63 -23.92
N ALA A 2 4.23 38.18 -24.76
CA ALA A 2 3.27 37.11 -24.39
C ALA A 2 3.85 35.67 -24.44
N LEU A 3 4.84 35.39 -25.30
CA LEU A 3 5.39 34.03 -25.47
C LEU A 3 6.25 33.54 -24.29
N LEU A 4 6.87 34.46 -23.53
CA LEU A 4 7.67 34.12 -22.34
C LEU A 4 6.80 33.73 -21.12
N LEU A 5 5.56 34.24 -21.06
CA LEU A 5 4.59 33.90 -20.00
C LEU A 5 4.01 32.49 -20.18
N VAL A 6 3.82 32.04 -21.42
CA VAL A 6 3.34 30.68 -21.72
C VAL A 6 4.40 29.63 -21.37
N SER A 7 5.69 29.91 -21.62
CA SER A 7 6.78 29.02 -21.20
C SER A 7 6.96 28.98 -19.68
N LEU A 8 6.67 30.07 -18.95
CA LEU A 8 6.75 30.09 -17.49
C LEU A 8 5.61 29.29 -16.84
N LEU A 9 4.42 29.28 -17.45
CA LEU A 9 3.30 28.42 -17.04
C LEU A 9 3.55 26.94 -17.36
N ALA A 10 4.26 26.63 -18.45
CA ALA A 10 4.70 25.26 -18.75
C ALA A 10 5.79 24.75 -17.79
N PHE A 11 6.60 25.64 -17.22
CA PHE A 11 7.61 25.32 -16.20
C PHE A 11 7.04 25.25 -14.77
N LEU A 12 5.85 25.80 -14.51
CA LEU A 12 5.15 25.63 -13.22
C LEU A 12 4.54 24.23 -13.05
N CYS A 13 4.58 23.40 -14.10
CA CYS A 13 4.30 21.97 -14.05
C CYS A 13 5.58 21.12 -13.90
N LEU A 14 6.62 21.61 -13.21
CA LEU A 14 7.55 20.68 -12.52
C LEU A 14 6.77 20.03 -11.38
N GLY A 15 5.85 19.14 -11.74
CA GLY A 15 5.10 18.37 -10.79
C GLY A 15 6.08 17.57 -9.95
N SER A 16 6.09 17.83 -8.65
CA SER A 16 6.45 16.87 -7.60
C SER A 16 5.48 15.68 -7.63
N GLY A 17 5.23 15.13 -8.81
CA GLY A 17 4.25 14.10 -9.08
C GLY A 17 4.83 12.79 -8.60
N CYS A 18 4.10 12.11 -7.72
CA CYS A 18 4.43 10.75 -7.40
C CYS A 18 4.15 9.88 -8.64
N HIS A 19 5.15 9.09 -9.06
CA HIS A 19 5.01 8.14 -10.16
C HIS A 19 5.53 6.77 -9.70
N HIS A 20 4.71 5.74 -9.89
CA HIS A 20 5.05 4.36 -9.57
C HIS A 20 4.52 3.45 -10.69
N ARG A 21 5.28 2.41 -11.03
CA ARG A 21 5.03 1.60 -12.24
C ARG A 21 3.70 0.83 -12.20
N ILE A 22 3.33 0.36 -11.01
CA ILE A 22 2.21 -0.57 -10.80
C ILE A 22 1.07 0.09 -9.99
N CYS A 23 1.38 1.13 -9.22
CA CYS A 23 0.44 1.69 -8.25
C CYS A 23 0.25 3.16 -8.54
N HIS A 24 -0.97 3.64 -8.39
CA HIS A 24 -1.25 5.06 -8.38
C HIS A 24 -0.79 5.65 -7.06
N CYS A 25 -0.16 6.81 -7.10
CA CYS A 25 0.30 7.43 -5.86
C CYS A 25 0.03 8.92 -5.80
N SER A 26 -0.27 9.37 -4.59
CA SER A 26 -0.59 10.76 -4.27
C SER A 26 -0.24 11.01 -2.81
N ASN A 27 0.61 11.99 -2.52
CA ASN A 27 0.95 12.39 -1.15
C ASN A 27 1.28 11.24 -0.18
N ARG A 28 2.18 10.33 -0.59
CA ARG A 28 2.61 9.14 0.20
C ARG A 28 1.50 8.10 0.45
N VAL A 29 0.38 8.20 -0.24
CA VAL A 29 -0.66 7.18 -0.35
C VAL A 29 -0.45 6.42 -1.66
N PHE A 30 -0.46 5.09 -1.58
CA PHE A 30 -0.25 4.21 -2.73
C PHE A 30 -1.45 3.27 -2.89
N LEU A 31 -2.11 3.38 -4.04
CA LEU A 31 -3.22 2.54 -4.47
C LEU A 31 -2.72 1.59 -5.56
N CYS A 32 -2.51 0.34 -5.19
CA CYS A 32 -2.21 -0.76 -6.10
C CYS A 32 -3.54 -1.44 -6.45
N GLN A 33 -4.01 -1.19 -7.67
CA GLN A 33 -5.30 -1.67 -8.15
C GLN A 33 -5.12 -2.47 -9.45
N GLU A 34 -6.09 -3.32 -9.75
CA GLU A 34 -6.21 -4.12 -10.97
C GLU A 34 -5.42 -5.45 -10.98
N SER A 35 -5.69 -6.24 -12.02
CA SER A 35 -5.25 -7.63 -12.15
C SER A 35 -3.75 -7.80 -12.42
N ALA A 36 -3.04 -6.72 -12.77
CA ALA A 36 -1.59 -6.75 -12.96
C ALA A 36 -0.82 -6.90 -11.63
N VAL A 37 -1.46 -6.60 -10.48
CA VAL A 37 -0.85 -6.75 -9.15
C VAL A 37 -1.00 -8.19 -8.68
N THR A 38 0.03 -9.01 -8.94
CA THR A 38 0.09 -10.42 -8.48
C THR A 38 0.95 -10.62 -7.24
N GLU A 39 1.77 -9.63 -6.91
CA GLU A 39 2.65 -9.58 -5.74
C GLU A 39 2.71 -8.16 -5.18
N ILE A 40 3.10 -8.02 -3.90
CA ILE A 40 3.32 -6.70 -3.30
C ILE A 40 4.61 -6.12 -3.88
N PRO A 41 4.57 -4.92 -4.50
CA PRO A 41 5.77 -4.35 -5.12
C PRO A 41 6.86 -4.05 -4.09
N SER A 42 8.08 -4.52 -4.35
CA SER A 42 9.23 -4.35 -3.45
C SER A 42 9.85 -2.95 -3.51
N ASP A 43 9.51 -2.17 -4.54
CA ASP A 43 9.98 -0.80 -4.82
C ASP A 43 9.11 0.30 -4.17
N LEU A 44 8.14 -0.08 -3.33
CA LEU A 44 7.36 0.86 -2.53
C LEU A 44 8.27 1.69 -1.59
N PRO A 45 8.14 3.03 -1.57
CA PRO A 45 9.02 3.88 -0.77
C PRO A 45 8.77 3.73 0.73
N ARG A 46 9.81 3.79 1.57
CA ARG A 46 9.70 3.49 3.01
C ARG A 46 8.97 4.56 3.84
N ASN A 47 8.73 5.73 3.25
CA ASN A 47 7.99 6.83 3.87
C ASN A 47 6.50 6.85 3.54
N VAL A 48 5.96 5.76 2.97
CA VAL A 48 4.53 5.58 2.69
C VAL A 48 3.71 5.67 3.98
N VAL A 49 2.59 6.38 3.90
CA VAL A 49 1.64 6.57 5.00
C VAL A 49 0.45 5.62 4.86
N GLU A 50 0.05 5.29 3.63
CA GLU A 50 -1.10 4.45 3.39
C GLU A 50 -0.89 3.55 2.17
N LEU A 51 -1.14 2.27 2.35
CA LEU A 51 -1.13 1.25 1.30
C LEU A 51 -2.54 0.71 1.08
N ARG A 52 -2.98 0.72 -0.17
CA ARG A 52 -4.26 0.13 -0.58
C ARG A 52 -4.04 -0.89 -1.67
N PHE A 53 -4.45 -2.13 -1.44
CA PHE A 53 -4.46 -3.23 -2.39
C PHE A 53 -5.92 -3.57 -2.71
N VAL A 54 -6.41 -3.09 -3.85
CA VAL A 54 -7.83 -3.16 -4.22
C VAL A 54 -8.01 -3.89 -5.54
N LEU A 55 -8.90 -4.88 -5.62
CA LEU A 55 -9.16 -5.62 -6.88
C LEU A 55 -7.89 -6.22 -7.52
N THR A 56 -6.96 -6.70 -6.69
CA THR A 56 -5.69 -7.29 -7.12
C THR A 56 -5.79 -8.79 -7.39
N LYS A 57 -4.71 -9.39 -7.91
CA LYS A 57 -4.53 -10.84 -8.06
C LYS A 57 -3.51 -11.41 -7.08
N LEU A 58 -3.35 -10.76 -5.92
CA LEU A 58 -2.56 -11.29 -4.81
C LEU A 58 -3.18 -12.60 -4.31
N ARG A 59 -2.41 -13.69 -4.35
CA ARG A 59 -2.80 -14.97 -3.75
C ARG A 59 -2.28 -15.14 -2.32
N VAL A 60 -1.10 -14.59 -2.06
CA VAL A 60 -0.42 -14.66 -0.76
C VAL A 60 0.13 -13.28 -0.43
N ILE A 61 -0.07 -12.83 0.81
CA ILE A 61 0.70 -11.71 1.37
C ILE A 61 1.88 -12.31 2.14
N PRO A 62 3.11 -12.18 1.60
CA PRO A 62 4.26 -12.92 2.10
C PRO A 62 4.76 -12.40 3.44
N LYS A 63 5.49 -13.27 4.16
CA LYS A 63 6.09 -12.97 5.45
C LYS A 63 6.88 -11.66 5.41
N GLY A 64 6.58 -10.77 6.35
CA GLY A 64 7.27 -9.47 6.45
C GLY A 64 7.00 -8.52 5.28
N ALA A 65 5.91 -8.70 4.53
CA ALA A 65 5.54 -7.84 3.40
C ALA A 65 5.61 -6.33 3.71
N PHE A 66 5.21 -5.95 4.93
CA PHE A 66 5.21 -4.56 5.38
C PHE A 66 6.34 -4.23 6.36
N SER A 67 7.36 -5.08 6.48
CA SER A 67 8.51 -4.77 7.34
C SER A 67 9.25 -3.52 6.84
N GLY A 68 9.61 -2.64 7.78
CA GLY A 68 10.40 -1.44 7.51
C GLY A 68 9.60 -0.19 7.08
N PHE A 69 8.27 -0.25 6.98
CA PHE A 69 7.45 0.95 6.76
C PHE A 69 7.13 1.67 8.08
N GLY A 70 8.13 2.33 8.66
CA GLY A 70 7.99 3.01 9.96
C GLY A 70 7.02 4.20 9.98
N ASP A 71 6.65 4.72 8.80
CA ASP A 71 5.69 5.81 8.61
C ASP A 71 4.27 5.34 8.29
N LEU A 72 4.05 4.03 8.14
CA LEU A 72 2.77 3.49 7.70
C LEU A 72 1.72 3.62 8.78
N GLU A 73 0.60 4.24 8.42
CA GLU A 73 -0.52 4.53 9.30
C GLU A 73 -1.74 3.67 8.99
N LYS A 74 -1.95 3.35 7.71
CA LYS A 74 -3.13 2.59 7.23
C LYS A 74 -2.77 1.53 6.20
N ILE A 75 -3.40 0.37 6.32
CA ILE A 75 -3.36 -0.68 5.30
C ILE A 75 -4.78 -1.09 4.96
N GLU A 76 -5.13 -1.01 3.67
CA GLU A 76 -6.37 -1.53 3.12
C GLU A 76 -6.07 -2.69 2.15
N ILE A 77 -6.67 -3.83 2.40
CA ILE A 77 -6.67 -5.02 1.54
C ILE A 77 -8.13 -5.32 1.27
N SER A 78 -8.68 -4.78 0.17
CA SER A 78 -10.11 -4.87 -0.11
C SER A 78 -10.40 -5.47 -1.49
N GLN A 79 -11.47 -6.27 -1.58
CA GLN A 79 -11.93 -6.85 -2.86
C GLN A 79 -10.88 -7.72 -3.57
N ASN A 80 -10.08 -8.48 -2.80
CA ASN A 80 -9.06 -9.37 -3.34
C ASN A 80 -9.58 -10.80 -3.35
N ASP A 81 -10.36 -11.14 -4.37
CA ASP A 81 -11.06 -12.42 -4.44
C ASP A 81 -10.15 -13.64 -4.48
N VAL A 82 -8.93 -13.53 -5.04
CA VAL A 82 -8.00 -14.67 -5.16
C VAL A 82 -7.00 -14.76 -4.00
N LEU A 83 -7.09 -13.87 -3.01
CA LEU A 83 -6.23 -13.90 -1.84
C LEU A 83 -6.61 -15.09 -0.96
N GLU A 84 -5.65 -15.99 -0.71
CA GLU A 84 -5.83 -17.24 0.01
C GLU A 84 -5.17 -17.22 1.40
N VAL A 85 -4.02 -16.54 1.50
CA VAL A 85 -3.10 -16.65 2.65
C VAL A 85 -2.51 -15.28 3.05
N ILE A 86 -2.48 -15.01 4.35
CA ILE A 86 -1.63 -13.98 4.96
C ILE A 86 -0.62 -14.68 5.87
N GLU A 87 0.68 -14.53 5.57
CA GLU A 87 1.75 -15.23 6.29
C GLU A 87 2.15 -14.57 7.62
N ALA A 88 3.05 -15.22 8.36
CA ALA A 88 3.59 -14.72 9.63
C ALA A 88 4.26 -13.34 9.48
N ASN A 89 4.21 -12.52 10.53
CA ASN A 89 4.88 -11.22 10.63
C ASN A 89 4.55 -10.23 9.49
N VAL A 90 3.45 -10.40 8.77
CA VAL A 90 3.03 -9.46 7.73
C VAL A 90 2.83 -8.06 8.31
N PHE A 91 2.09 -7.96 9.41
CA PHE A 91 1.86 -6.74 10.18
C PHE A 91 2.72 -6.76 11.44
N SER A 92 4.03 -6.60 11.27
CA SER A 92 5.00 -6.63 12.37
C SER A 92 5.80 -5.34 12.47
N ASP A 93 6.00 -4.87 13.71
CA ASP A 93 6.90 -3.74 14.02
C ASP A 93 6.56 -2.46 13.25
N LEU A 94 5.26 -2.15 13.17
CA LEU A 94 4.73 -0.95 12.51
C LEU A 94 4.28 0.07 13.56
N PRO A 95 5.18 0.94 14.04
CA PRO A 95 4.94 1.75 15.23
C PRO A 95 3.87 2.83 15.03
N LYS A 96 3.56 3.25 13.79
CA LYS A 96 2.55 4.29 13.51
C LYS A 96 1.22 3.74 12.99
N LEU A 97 1.15 2.43 12.71
CA LEU A 97 -0.02 1.81 12.11
C LEU A 97 -1.18 1.85 13.10
N HIS A 98 -2.30 2.44 12.68
CA HIS A 98 -3.50 2.56 13.50
C HIS A 98 -4.75 1.93 12.88
N GLU A 99 -4.73 1.64 11.58
CA GLU A 99 -5.86 1.03 10.87
C GLU A 99 -5.37 -0.08 9.93
N ILE A 100 -5.90 -1.29 10.12
CA ILE A 100 -5.81 -2.39 9.16
C ILE A 100 -7.23 -2.70 8.71
N ARG A 101 -7.45 -2.85 7.41
CA ARG A 101 -8.74 -3.24 6.83
C ARG A 101 -8.53 -4.41 5.90
N ILE A 102 -9.16 -5.53 6.22
CA ILE A 102 -9.21 -6.72 5.36
C ILE A 102 -10.67 -6.98 5.04
N GLU A 103 -11.10 -6.59 3.85
CA GLU A 103 -12.52 -6.60 3.45
C GLU A 103 -12.73 -7.34 2.14
N LYS A 104 -13.84 -8.08 2.03
CA LYS A 104 -14.25 -8.72 0.76
C LYS A 104 -13.14 -9.58 0.12
N ALA A 105 -12.41 -10.34 0.93
CA ALA A 105 -11.42 -11.34 0.49
C ALA A 105 -12.05 -12.74 0.56
N ASN A 106 -12.90 -13.06 -0.41
CA ASN A 106 -13.82 -14.21 -0.34
C ASN A 106 -13.14 -15.58 -0.24
N ASN A 107 -11.90 -15.71 -0.74
CA ASN A 107 -11.14 -16.96 -0.68
C ASN A 107 -10.00 -16.92 0.36
N LEU A 108 -9.97 -15.92 1.26
CA LEU A 108 -8.98 -15.86 2.33
C LEU A 108 -9.32 -16.92 3.37
N LEU A 109 -8.57 -18.03 3.35
CA LEU A 109 -8.81 -19.21 4.19
C LEU A 109 -7.84 -19.31 5.36
N TYR A 110 -6.67 -18.67 5.26
CA TYR A 110 -5.64 -18.76 6.29
C TYR A 110 -4.99 -17.42 6.57
N ILE A 111 -4.97 -17.07 7.85
CA ILE A 111 -4.14 -16.00 8.39
C ILE A 111 -3.25 -16.65 9.44
N ASP A 112 -1.94 -16.51 9.27
CA ASP A 112 -0.96 -17.08 10.18
C ASP A 112 -1.16 -16.51 11.60
N PRO A 113 -1.08 -17.32 12.67
CA PRO A 113 -1.21 -16.84 14.06
C PRO A 113 -0.23 -15.72 14.43
N ASP A 114 0.92 -15.67 13.75
CA ASP A 114 1.96 -14.67 13.95
C ASP A 114 1.87 -13.51 12.95
N ALA A 115 0.82 -13.41 12.13
CA ALA A 115 0.65 -12.36 11.13
C ALA A 115 0.65 -10.94 11.75
N PHE A 116 0.15 -10.79 12.98
CA PHE A 116 0.04 -9.52 13.69
C PHE A 116 0.96 -9.50 14.92
N ARG A 117 1.96 -8.61 14.94
CA ARG A 117 2.90 -8.49 16.08
C ARG A 117 3.34 -7.05 16.31
N ASN A 118 3.44 -6.66 17.58
CA ASN A 118 4.01 -5.38 18.01
C ASN A 118 3.45 -4.15 17.24
N LEU A 119 2.14 -3.91 17.39
CA LEU A 119 1.42 -2.80 16.78
C LEU A 119 0.93 -1.82 17.87
N PRO A 120 1.82 -1.01 18.49
CA PRO A 120 1.49 -0.24 19.69
C PRO A 120 0.44 0.86 19.49
N ASN A 121 0.17 1.25 18.24
CA ASN A 121 -0.79 2.30 17.89
C ASN A 121 -2.04 1.77 17.16
N LEU A 122 -2.23 0.45 17.09
CA LEU A 122 -3.39 -0.14 16.41
C LEU A 122 -4.69 0.26 17.12
N ARG A 123 -5.66 0.81 16.35
CA ARG A 123 -6.96 1.25 16.85
C ARG A 123 -8.13 0.59 16.14
N TYR A 124 -7.92 0.15 14.90
CA TYR A 124 -8.94 -0.47 14.07
C TYR A 124 -8.35 -1.64 13.28
N LEU A 125 -9.03 -2.78 13.31
CA LEU A 125 -8.72 -4.03 12.61
C LEU A 125 -10.01 -4.64 12.06
#